data_AF-A0A7L3WSQ3-F1
#
_entry.id   AF-A0A7L3WSQ3-F1
#
_cell.length_a   1.000
_cell.length_b   1.000
_cell.length_c   1.000
_cell.angle_alpha   90.00
_cell.angle_beta   90.00
_cell.angle_gamma   90.00
#
_symmetry.space_group_name_H-M   'P 1'
#
loop_
_entity.id
_entity.type
_entity.pdbx_description
1 polymer ?
#
loop_
_entity_poly.entity_id
_entity_poly.type
_entity_poly.pdbx_seq_one_letter_code
_entity_poly.pdbx_strand_id
1 'polypeptide(L)'
;MAPTLLELAHWSTWAVCAVIKLPQLAAVLAARSARGVSVGSLLLELAGFLVFLRYQIYYGYPLQTYLEYPIIIAQDIILLLFILRFSGNTKRALFYAVTFWGGWYLLTLRKWIIDLAMNLCTLISAASKLAQLRCLWQTKDSGQVSALTWSMSAYTCASKLWATSWFLFFFSSFLVLIRFIVMLVLNIWVTATILRYRKAKKTD
;
A
#
# COMPACT_ATOMS: atom_id res chain seq x y z
N MET A 1 20.67 -16.05 -17.94
CA MET A 1 19.20 -16.26 -17.90
C MET A 1 18.55 -15.74 -16.62
N ALA A 2 19.16 -15.89 -15.44
CA ALA A 2 18.64 -15.32 -14.19
C ALA A 2 18.55 -13.77 -14.13
N PRO A 3 19.53 -12.97 -14.61
CA PRO A 3 19.46 -11.50 -14.51
C PRO A 3 18.38 -10.89 -15.40
N THR A 4 18.19 -11.44 -16.61
CA THR A 4 17.14 -10.98 -17.55
C THR A 4 15.73 -11.26 -17.03
N LEU A 5 15.53 -12.37 -16.32
CA LEU A 5 14.23 -12.67 -15.69
C LEU A 5 13.94 -11.72 -14.52
N LEU A 6 14.96 -11.32 -13.77
CA LEU A 6 14.77 -10.37 -12.67
C LEU A 6 14.51 -8.97 -13.17
N GLU A 7 15.23 -8.50 -14.18
CA GLU A 7 14.95 -7.21 -14.82
C GLU A 7 13.51 -7.17 -15.31
N LEU A 8 13.07 -8.22 -16.02
CA LEU A 8 11.69 -8.31 -16.51
C LEU A 8 10.66 -8.32 -15.37
N ALA A 9 10.98 -8.94 -14.23
CA ALA A 9 10.16 -8.88 -13.02
C ALA A 9 10.15 -7.49 -12.35
N HIS A 10 11.27 -6.76 -12.35
CA HIS A 10 11.33 -5.38 -11.86
C HIS A 10 10.50 -4.44 -12.75
N TRP A 11 10.65 -4.56 -14.07
CA TRP A 11 9.88 -3.78 -15.05
C TRP A 11 8.38 -4.07 -14.96
N SER A 12 7.99 -5.35 -14.83
CA SER A 12 6.58 -5.71 -14.65
C SER A 12 6.03 -5.20 -13.32
N THR A 13 6.82 -5.25 -12.24
CA THR A 13 6.42 -4.73 -10.93
C THR A 13 6.23 -3.23 -10.96
N TRP A 14 7.12 -2.49 -11.63
CA TRP A 14 6.98 -1.06 -11.84
C TRP A 14 5.73 -0.71 -12.64
N ALA A 15 5.48 -1.42 -13.74
CA ALA A 15 4.29 -1.23 -14.55
C ALA A 15 3.01 -1.48 -13.75
N VAL A 16 2.97 -2.54 -12.93
CA VAL A 16 1.85 -2.85 -12.05
C VAL A 16 1.66 -1.78 -10.98
N CYS A 17 2.74 -1.32 -10.34
CA CYS A 17 2.69 -0.24 -9.35
C CYS A 17 2.21 1.09 -9.95
N ALA A 18 2.55 1.37 -11.21
CA ALA A 18 2.12 2.56 -11.93
C ALA A 18 0.60 2.62 -12.19
N VAL A 19 -0.10 1.47 -12.17
CA VAL A 19 -1.55 1.42 -12.41
C VAL A 19 -2.36 0.94 -11.20
N ILE A 20 -1.70 0.63 -10.08
CA ILE A 20 -2.29 -0.17 -9.00
C ILE A 20 -3.54 0.47 -8.37
N LYS A 21 -3.53 1.79 -8.14
CA LYS A 21 -4.66 2.51 -7.52
C LYS A 21 -5.64 3.08 -8.54
N LEU A 22 -5.33 3.05 -9.83
CA LEU A 22 -6.20 3.62 -10.88
C LEU A 22 -7.59 2.97 -10.93
N PRO A 23 -7.75 1.63 -10.81
CA PRO A 23 -9.08 1.01 -10.75
C PRO A 23 -9.90 1.47 -9.54
N GLN A 24 -9.25 1.68 -8.39
CA GLN A 24 -9.91 2.16 -7.18
C GLN A 24 -10.29 3.65 -7.32
N LEU A 25 -9.44 4.46 -7.93
CA LEU A 25 -9.72 5.85 -8.26
C LEU A 25 -10.92 5.97 -9.21
N ALA A 26 -10.95 5.17 -10.28
CA ALA A 26 -12.05 5.12 -11.22
C ALA A 26 -13.37 4.70 -10.55
N ALA A 27 -13.34 3.73 -9.62
CA ALA A 27 -14.52 3.31 -8.88
C ALA A 27 -15.08 4.43 -7.97
N VAL A 28 -14.22 5.18 -7.27
CA VAL A 28 -14.63 6.32 -6.44
C VAL A 28 -15.19 7.46 -7.30
N LEU A 29 -14.56 7.75 -8.44
CA LEU A 29 -15.03 8.75 -9.40
C LEU A 29 -16.40 8.39 -9.99
N ALA A 30 -16.57 7.13 -10.43
CA ALA A 30 -17.81 6.64 -11.02
C ALA A 30 -18.97 6.69 -10.02
N ALA A 31 -18.71 6.36 -8.75
CA ALA A 31 -19.73 6.36 -7.71
C ALA A 31 -19.96 7.74 -7.06
N ARG A 32 -19.13 8.76 -7.35
CA ARG A 32 -19.15 10.12 -6.76
C ARG A 32 -19.34 10.14 -5.23
N SER A 33 -18.84 9.12 -4.55
CA SER A 33 -19.07 8.88 -3.14
C SER A 33 -17.87 8.17 -2.56
N ALA A 34 -17.58 8.42 -1.28
CA ALA A 34 -16.52 7.75 -0.53
C ALA A 34 -17.02 6.50 0.23
N ARG A 35 -18.28 6.08 0.04
CA ARG A 35 -18.88 4.95 0.78
C ARG A 35 -18.19 3.62 0.45
N GLY A 36 -17.64 2.97 1.47
CA GLY A 36 -17.00 1.65 1.37
C GLY A 36 -15.47 1.67 1.35
N VAL A 37 -14.84 2.86 1.33
CA VAL A 37 -13.38 3.00 1.44
C VAL A 37 -13.01 3.59 2.80
N SER A 38 -12.21 2.86 3.58
CA SER A 38 -11.72 3.34 4.89
C SER A 38 -10.60 4.37 4.70
N VAL A 39 -10.89 5.64 5.02
CA VAL A 39 -9.89 6.73 5.02
C VAL A 39 -8.74 6.42 5.98
N GLY A 40 -9.04 5.88 7.17
CA GLY A 40 -8.03 5.53 8.15
C GLY A 40 -7.05 4.45 7.64
N SER A 41 -7.55 3.50 6.87
CA SER A 41 -6.69 2.50 6.23
C SER A 41 -5.77 3.11 5.19
N LEU A 42 -6.28 3.99 4.31
CA LEU A 42 -5.47 4.66 3.30
C LEU A 42 -4.37 5.53 3.93
N LEU A 43 -4.67 6.20 5.04
CA LEU A 43 -3.69 6.98 5.80
C LEU A 43 -2.59 6.10 6.42
N LEU A 44 -2.96 4.95 7.00
CA LEU A 44 -2.01 3.99 7.56
C LEU A 44 -1.13 3.38 6.46
N GLU A 45 -1.69 3.10 5.29
CA GLU A 45 -0.96 2.60 4.13
C GLU A 45 0.07 3.65 3.64
N LEU A 46 -0.36 4.91 3.48
CA LEU A 46 0.51 6.02 3.10
C LEU A 46 1.64 6.23 4.12
N ALA A 47 1.34 6.14 5.41
CA ALA A 47 2.33 6.22 6.48
C ALA A 47 3.37 5.10 6.38
N GLY A 48 2.92 3.86 6.16
CA GLY A 48 3.82 2.72 5.98
C GLY A 48 4.74 2.87 4.77
N PHE A 49 4.22 3.35 3.64
CA PHE A 49 5.06 3.59 2.45
C PHE A 49 6.05 4.74 2.64
N LEU A 50 5.65 5.83 3.29
CA LEU A 50 6.55 6.95 3.58
C LEU A 50 7.68 6.55 4.52
N VAL A 51 7.39 5.81 5.59
CA VAL A 51 8.39 5.30 6.53
C VAL A 51 9.37 4.38 5.80
N PHE A 52 8.86 3.46 4.98
CA PHE A 52 9.69 2.51 4.24
C PHE A 52 10.58 3.20 3.20
N LEU A 53 10.04 4.15 2.44
CA LEU A 53 10.80 4.96 1.49
C LEU A 53 11.91 5.74 2.19
N ARG A 54 11.59 6.38 3.33
CA ARG A 54 12.56 7.18 4.08
C ARG A 54 13.68 6.32 4.65
N TYR A 55 13.34 5.14 5.16
CA TYR A 55 14.33 4.16 5.66
C TYR A 55 15.31 3.76 4.56
N GLN A 56 14.82 3.44 3.36
CA GLN A 56 15.69 3.06 2.25
C GLN A 56 16.61 4.19 1.77
N ILE A 57 16.09 5.42 1.71
CA ILE A 57 16.89 6.62 1.37
C ILE A 57 17.96 6.86 2.45
N TYR A 58 17.60 6.73 3.73
CA TYR A 58 18.50 7.00 4.86
C TYR A 58 19.69 6.05 4.91
N TYR A 59 19.46 4.76 4.63
CA TYR A 59 20.51 3.74 4.62
C TYR A 59 21.20 3.56 3.26
N GLY A 60 20.90 4.41 2.26
CA GLY A 60 21.58 4.41 0.98
C GLY A 60 21.35 3.15 0.14
N TYR A 61 20.16 2.54 0.23
CA TYR A 61 19.81 1.40 -0.63
C TYR A 61 19.85 1.79 -2.12
N PRO A 62 20.07 0.84 -3.04
CA PRO A 62 20.07 1.12 -4.46
C PRO A 62 18.70 1.65 -4.93
N LEU A 63 18.74 2.64 -5.84
CA LEU A 63 17.57 3.37 -6.33
C LEU A 63 16.45 2.46 -6.86
N GLN A 64 16.78 1.39 -7.56
CA GLN A 64 15.81 0.45 -8.12
C GLN A 64 14.94 -0.24 -7.05
N THR A 65 15.39 -0.30 -5.79
CA THR A 65 14.67 -0.96 -4.71
C THR A 65 13.52 -0.10 -4.14
N TYR A 66 13.58 1.23 -4.29
CA TYR A 66 12.54 2.13 -3.77
C TYR A 66 11.87 3.06 -4.77
N LEU A 67 12.35 3.20 -6.01
CA LEU A 67 11.80 4.14 -7.00
C LEU A 67 10.31 3.95 -7.32
N GLU A 68 9.77 2.75 -7.08
CA GLU A 68 8.35 2.43 -7.20
C GLU A 68 7.47 3.05 -6.09
N TYR A 69 7.99 3.26 -4.87
CA TYR A 69 7.19 3.76 -3.74
C TYR A 69 6.76 5.22 -3.91
N PRO A 70 7.61 6.16 -4.40
CA PRO A 70 7.17 7.51 -4.76
C PRO A 70 5.97 7.53 -5.70
N ILE A 71 5.94 6.63 -6.68
CA ILE A 71 4.84 6.51 -7.65
C ILE A 71 3.55 6.07 -6.94
N ILE A 72 3.65 5.04 -6.09
CA ILE A 72 2.49 4.54 -5.31
C ILE A 72 1.99 5.60 -4.33
N ILE A 73 2.89 6.29 -3.61
CA ILE A 73 2.57 7.37 -2.66
C ILE A 73 1.83 8.51 -3.38
N ALA A 74 2.27 8.90 -4.57
CA ALA A 74 1.61 9.93 -5.36
C ALA A 74 0.17 9.53 -5.72
N GLN A 75 -0.04 8.28 -6.14
CA GLN A 75 -1.39 7.77 -6.44
C GLN A 75 -2.29 7.69 -5.21
N ASP A 76 -1.76 7.27 -4.06
CA ASP A 76 -2.51 7.22 -2.80
C ASP A 76 -2.91 8.60 -2.30
N ILE A 77 -2.04 9.61 -2.46
CA ILE A 77 -2.38 11.01 -2.16
C ILE A 77 -3.51 11.50 -3.06
N ILE A 78 -3.42 11.24 -4.37
CA ILE A 78 -4.48 11.62 -5.31
C ILE A 78 -5.81 10.96 -4.91
N LEU A 79 -5.81 9.66 -4.64
CA LEU A 79 -6.99 8.92 -4.21
C LEU A 79 -7.58 9.49 -2.90
N LEU A 80 -6.72 9.79 -1.91
CA LEU A 80 -7.12 10.40 -0.64
C LEU A 80 -7.80 11.76 -0.84
N LEU A 81 -7.25 12.60 -1.72
CA LEU A 81 -7.82 13.91 -2.04
C LEU A 81 -9.22 13.79 -2.66
N PHE A 82 -9.42 12.87 -3.60
CA PHE A 82 -10.75 12.61 -4.17
C PHE A 82 -11.75 12.13 -3.12
N ILE A 83 -11.35 11.19 -2.27
CA ILE A 83 -12.20 10.69 -1.17
C ILE A 83 -12.59 11.82 -0.22
N LEU A 84 -11.65 12.68 0.18
CA LEU A 84 -11.92 13.81 1.06
C LEU A 84 -12.80 14.88 0.41
N ARG A 85 -12.65 15.10 -0.90
CA ARG A 85 -13.50 15.99 -1.68
C ARG A 85 -14.94 15.50 -1.72
N PHE A 86 -15.18 14.22 -2.03
CA PHE A 86 -16.53 13.64 -2.05
C PHE A 86 -17.14 13.48 -0.65
N SER A 87 -16.33 13.34 0.39
CA SER A 87 -16.78 13.33 1.78
C SER A 87 -17.15 14.72 2.32
N GLY A 88 -16.91 15.81 1.59
CA GLY A 88 -17.15 17.19 2.06
C GLY A 88 -16.18 17.68 3.15
N ASN A 89 -15.15 16.89 3.47
CA ASN A 89 -14.26 17.13 4.62
C ASN A 89 -12.91 17.77 4.20
N THR A 90 -12.96 18.82 3.38
CA THR A 90 -11.75 19.43 2.79
C THR A 90 -10.75 19.97 3.83
N LYS A 91 -11.24 20.42 5.01
CA LYS A 91 -10.38 20.88 6.11
C LYS A 91 -9.47 19.77 6.66
N ARG A 92 -9.89 18.49 6.60
CA ARG A 92 -9.07 17.36 7.04
C ARG A 92 -7.90 17.08 6.10
N ALA A 93 -8.01 17.44 4.83
CA ALA A 93 -6.92 17.25 3.86
C ALA A 93 -5.67 18.05 4.26
N LEU A 94 -5.86 19.31 4.67
CA LEU A 94 -4.77 20.16 5.15
C LEU A 94 -4.14 19.59 6.43
N PHE A 95 -4.97 19.14 7.37
CA PHE A 95 -4.48 18.49 8.59
C PHE A 95 -3.60 17.28 8.26
N TYR A 96 -4.06 16.39 7.36
CA TYR A 96 -3.26 15.24 6.95
C TYR A 96 -1.95 15.65 6.26
N ALA A 97 -1.99 16.62 5.34
CA ALA A 97 -0.79 17.12 4.67
C ALA A 97 0.26 17.62 5.68
N VAL A 98 -0.15 18.40 6.68
CA VAL A 98 0.74 18.89 7.74
C VAL A 98 1.29 17.75 8.59
N THR A 99 0.44 16.78 8.97
CA THR A 99 0.90 15.64 9.78
C THR A 99 1.92 14.76 9.05
N PHE A 100 1.72 14.50 7.75
CA PHE A 100 2.68 13.73 6.95
C PHE A 100 3.97 14.49 6.70
N TRP A 101 3.88 15.79 6.44
CA TRP A 101 5.06 16.65 6.29
C TRP A 101 5.90 16.69 7.58
N GLY A 102 5.24 16.87 8.73
CA GLY A 102 5.90 16.81 10.03
C GLY A 102 6.51 15.45 10.34
N GLY A 103 5.77 14.37 10.07
CA GLY A 103 6.25 12.99 10.24
C GLY A 103 7.48 12.68 9.38
N TRP A 104 7.52 13.16 8.14
CA TRP A 104 8.66 13.00 7.24
C TRP A 104 9.95 13.63 7.80
N TYR A 105 9.85 14.83 8.37
CA TYR A 105 10.98 15.51 8.99
C TYR A 105 11.42 14.81 10.29
N LEU A 106 10.46 14.43 11.13
CA LEU A 106 10.69 13.77 12.43
C LEU A 106 11.44 12.43 12.27
N LEU A 107 11.13 11.65 11.24
CA LEU A 107 11.78 10.38 10.93
C LEU A 107 13.30 10.49 10.75
N THR A 108 13.81 11.67 10.38
CA THR A 108 15.25 11.89 10.15
C THR A 108 15.99 12.63 11.23
N LEU A 109 15.31 13.00 12.33
CA LEU A 109 15.96 13.68 13.44
C LEU A 109 16.92 12.77 14.20
N ARG A 110 16.63 11.46 14.32
CA ARG A 110 17.46 10.48 15.04
C ARG A 110 17.39 9.09 14.41
N LYS A 111 18.51 8.37 14.40
CA LYS A 111 18.62 6.98 13.89
C LYS A 111 17.61 6.03 14.55
N TRP A 112 17.51 6.05 15.87
CA TRP A 112 16.59 5.15 16.58
C TRP A 112 15.11 5.34 16.19
N ILE A 113 14.71 6.54 15.76
CA ILE A 113 13.34 6.83 15.31
C ILE A 113 13.05 6.11 14.00
N ILE A 114 13.99 6.12 13.05
CA ILE A 114 13.78 5.48 11.75
C ILE A 114 13.76 3.95 11.86
N ASP A 115 14.60 3.38 12.73
CA ASP A 115 14.66 1.94 12.98
C ASP A 115 13.40 1.46 13.72
N LEU A 116 12.94 2.22 14.72
CA LEU A 116 11.69 1.94 15.42
C LEU A 116 10.49 2.05 14.47
N ALA A 117 10.45 3.09 13.65
CA ALA A 117 9.39 3.28 12.66
C ALA A 117 9.37 2.13 11.64
N MET A 118 10.53 1.63 11.21
CA MET A 118 10.63 0.48 10.31
C MET A 118 10.10 -0.80 10.95
N ASN A 119 10.40 -1.05 12.23
CA ASN A 119 9.85 -2.19 12.97
C ASN A 119 8.32 -2.10 13.10
N LEU A 120 7.79 -0.91 13.39
CA LEU A 120 6.36 -0.66 13.49
C LEU A 120 5.66 -0.62 12.13
N CYS A 121 6.38 -0.35 11.05
CA CYS A 121 5.83 -0.20 9.70
C CYS A 121 5.03 -1.44 9.27
N THR A 122 5.51 -2.64 9.60
CA THR A 122 4.82 -3.89 9.27
C THR A 122 3.48 -4.01 10.00
N LEU A 123 3.43 -3.60 11.28
CA LEU A 123 2.20 -3.58 12.07
C LEU A 123 1.23 -2.52 11.56
N ILE A 124 1.72 -1.34 11.18
CA ILE A 124 0.93 -0.25 10.61
C ILE A 124 0.31 -0.68 9.28
N SER A 125 1.10 -1.30 8.39
CA SER A 125 0.62 -1.83 7.11
C SER A 125 -0.29 -3.04 7.25
N ALA A 126 -0.14 -3.84 8.31
CA ALA A 126 -1.10 -4.91 8.62
C ALA A 126 -2.43 -4.34 9.15
N ALA A 127 -2.35 -3.36 10.04
CA ALA A 127 -3.51 -2.68 10.62
C ALA A 127 -4.33 -1.95 9.54
N SER A 128 -3.69 -1.35 8.53
CA SER A 128 -4.40 -0.72 7.42
C SER A 128 -5.31 -1.73 6.71
N LYS A 129 -4.79 -2.88 6.33
CA LYS A 129 -5.55 -3.92 5.63
C LYS A 129 -6.65 -4.50 6.48
N LEU A 130 -6.40 -4.72 7.77
CA LEU A 130 -7.41 -5.17 8.72
C LEU A 130 -8.52 -4.13 8.91
N ALA A 131 -8.20 -2.84 8.94
CA ALA A 131 -9.19 -1.78 9.02
C ALA A 131 -10.05 -1.70 7.74
N GLN A 132 -9.46 -1.92 6.56
CA GLN A 132 -10.20 -2.04 5.30
C GLN A 132 -11.10 -3.28 5.29
N LEU A 133 -10.62 -4.42 5.78
CA LEU A 133 -11.41 -5.65 5.89
C LEU A 133 -12.62 -5.48 6.83
N ARG A 134 -12.41 -4.85 8.00
CA ARG A 134 -13.49 -4.53 8.94
C ARG A 134 -14.53 -3.59 8.32
N CYS A 135 -14.08 -2.56 7.60
CA CYS A 135 -14.98 -1.65 6.89
C CYS A 135 -15.82 -2.41 5.86
N LEU A 136 -15.20 -3.28 5.07
CA LEU A 136 -15.88 -4.13 4.08
C LEU A 136 -16.91 -5.07 4.70
N TRP A 137 -16.60 -5.66 5.87
CA TRP A 137 -17.54 -6.50 6.63
C TRP A 137 -18.75 -5.72 7.13
N GLN A 138 -18.56 -4.47 7.56
CA GLN A 138 -19.65 -3.62 8.05
C GLN A 138 -20.53 -3.09 6.92
N THR A 139 -19.94 -2.66 5.80
CA THR A 139 -20.70 -2.09 4.69
C THR A 139 -21.35 -3.14 3.81
N LYS A 140 -20.82 -4.38 3.77
CA LYS A 140 -21.21 -5.48 2.85
C LYS A 140 -21.23 -5.09 1.36
N ASP A 141 -20.83 -3.87 1.02
CA ASP A 141 -20.73 -3.36 -0.35
C ASP A 141 -19.26 -3.27 -0.74
N SER A 142 -18.90 -4.00 -1.79
CA SER A 142 -17.56 -4.09 -2.35
C SER A 142 -17.38 -3.22 -3.59
N GLY A 143 -18.44 -2.51 -4.03
CA GLY A 143 -18.47 -1.80 -5.31
C GLY A 143 -17.38 -0.74 -5.49
N GLN A 144 -16.86 -0.18 -4.39
CA GLN A 144 -15.82 0.85 -4.42
C GLN A 144 -14.39 0.33 -4.13
N VAL A 145 -14.26 -0.93 -3.72
CA VAL A 145 -12.96 -1.54 -3.41
C VAL A 145 -12.58 -2.46 -4.56
N SER A 146 -11.67 -2.00 -5.43
CA SER A 146 -11.32 -2.74 -6.65
C SER A 146 -10.53 -4.01 -6.33
N ALA A 147 -11.12 -5.17 -6.60
CA ALA A 147 -10.44 -6.46 -6.49
C ALA A 147 -9.14 -6.52 -7.33
N LEU A 148 -9.08 -5.80 -8.45
CA LEU A 148 -7.88 -5.71 -9.29
C LEU A 148 -6.72 -5.02 -8.56
N THR A 149 -6.99 -3.93 -7.84
CA THR A 149 -5.97 -3.22 -7.05
C THR A 149 -5.36 -4.10 -5.96
N TRP A 150 -6.18 -4.93 -5.33
CA TRP A 150 -5.74 -5.86 -4.28
C TRP A 150 -4.97 -7.07 -4.82
N SER A 151 -5.43 -7.64 -5.93
CA SER A 151 -4.72 -8.70 -6.64
C SER A 151 -3.36 -8.22 -7.17
N MET A 152 -3.29 -7.01 -7.72
CA MET A 152 -2.03 -6.39 -8.15
C MET A 152 -1.11 -6.14 -6.95
N SER A 153 -1.65 -5.72 -5.80
CA SER A 153 -0.87 -5.54 -4.56
C SER A 153 -0.33 -6.87 -4.02
N ALA A 154 -1.08 -7.97 -4.17
CA ALA A 154 -0.60 -9.32 -3.86
C ALA A 154 0.54 -9.74 -4.80
N TYR A 155 0.40 -9.48 -6.10
CA TYR A 155 1.44 -9.75 -7.10
C TYR A 155 2.73 -8.95 -6.84
N THR A 156 2.62 -7.67 -6.49
CA THR A 156 3.76 -6.83 -6.10
C THR A 156 4.45 -7.35 -4.82
N CYS A 157 3.70 -7.93 -3.87
CA CYS A 157 4.31 -8.56 -2.70
C CYS A 157 5.01 -9.88 -3.05
N ALA A 158 4.44 -10.67 -3.96
CA ALA A 158 5.00 -11.94 -4.40
C ALA A 158 6.30 -11.76 -5.20
N SER A 159 6.30 -10.83 -6.16
CA SER A 159 7.50 -10.44 -6.93
C SER A 159 8.63 -9.95 -6.01
N LYS A 160 8.29 -9.20 -4.96
CA LYS A 160 9.27 -8.77 -3.95
C LYS A 160 9.76 -9.88 -3.06
N LEU A 161 8.94 -10.86 -2.66
CA LEU A 161 9.44 -12.06 -1.98
C LEU A 161 10.46 -12.78 -2.84
N TRP A 162 10.18 -12.89 -4.14
CA TRP A 162 11.09 -13.54 -5.06
C TRP A 162 12.39 -12.75 -5.27
N ALA A 163 12.31 -11.44 -5.53
CA ALA A 163 13.48 -10.58 -5.67
C ALA A 163 14.29 -10.44 -4.37
N THR A 164 13.61 -10.36 -3.23
CA THR A 164 14.26 -10.30 -1.91
C THR A 164 14.90 -11.63 -1.56
N SER A 165 14.24 -12.78 -1.80
CA SER A 165 14.87 -14.10 -1.63
C SER A 165 16.09 -14.29 -2.53
N TRP A 166 16.09 -13.72 -3.74
CA TRP A 166 17.27 -13.76 -4.60
C TRP A 166 18.40 -12.84 -4.10
N PHE A 167 18.05 -11.63 -3.64
CA PHE A 167 18.99 -10.66 -3.07
C PHE A 167 19.51 -11.08 -1.67
N LEU A 168 18.73 -11.88 -0.91
CA LEU A 168 19.03 -12.40 0.44
C LEU A 168 20.09 -13.50 0.46
N PHE A 169 20.51 -14.03 -0.70
CA PHE A 169 21.74 -14.83 -0.73
C PHE A 169 22.95 -13.99 -0.28
N PHE A 170 22.86 -12.65 -0.30
CA PHE A 170 23.93 -11.72 0.08
C PHE A 170 23.70 -10.90 1.37
N PHE A 171 22.47 -10.65 1.83
CA PHE A 171 22.21 -9.77 2.99
C PHE A 171 21.22 -10.36 4.00
N SER A 172 21.75 -10.85 5.12
CA SER A 172 21.03 -11.34 6.31
C SER A 172 20.08 -10.29 6.90
N SER A 173 18.79 -10.30 6.54
CA SER A 173 17.77 -9.44 7.18
C SER A 173 16.39 -10.09 7.15
N PHE A 174 16.15 -11.03 8.08
CA PHE A 174 14.88 -11.75 8.26
C PHE A 174 13.65 -10.85 8.42
N LEU A 175 13.82 -9.64 8.96
CA LEU A 175 12.75 -8.68 9.22
C LEU A 175 12.01 -8.21 7.96
N VAL A 176 12.74 -7.98 6.86
CA VAL A 176 12.16 -7.54 5.59
C VAL A 176 11.36 -8.66 4.93
N LEU A 177 11.84 -9.91 5.04
CA LEU A 177 11.16 -11.08 4.51
C LEU A 177 9.82 -11.33 5.22
N ILE A 178 9.81 -11.30 6.56
CA ILE A 178 8.58 -11.48 7.36
C ILE A 178 7.54 -10.44 6.98
N ARG A 179 7.94 -9.17 6.79
CA ARG A 179 7.04 -8.12 6.33
C ARG A 179 6.33 -8.49 5.03
N PHE A 180 7.08 -8.94 4.02
CA PHE A 180 6.50 -9.27 2.73
C PHE A 180 5.55 -10.49 2.79
N ILE A 181 5.86 -11.50 3.60
CA ILE A 181 4.99 -12.67 3.80
C ILE A 181 3.67 -12.24 4.43
N VAL A 182 3.73 -11.48 5.53
CA VAL A 182 2.52 -10.96 6.22
C VAL A 182 1.70 -10.09 5.27
N MET A 183 2.35 -9.22 4.49
CA MET A 183 1.71 -8.34 3.53
C MET A 183 1.00 -9.13 2.40
N LEU A 184 1.60 -10.21 1.92
CA LEU A 184 1.03 -11.09 0.90
C LEU A 184 -0.23 -11.79 1.41
N VAL A 185 -0.16 -12.44 2.58
CA VAL A 185 -1.30 -13.15 3.18
C VAL A 185 -2.49 -12.21 3.38
N LEU A 186 -2.25 -11.02 3.92
CA LEU A 186 -3.32 -10.04 4.13
C LEU A 186 -3.91 -9.53 2.82
N ASN A 187 -3.10 -9.32 1.78
CA ASN A 187 -3.61 -8.91 0.45
C ASN A 187 -4.50 -9.99 -0.16
N ILE A 188 -4.10 -11.27 -0.08
CA ILE A 188 -4.90 -12.40 -0.57
C ILE A 188 -6.24 -12.46 0.18
N TRP A 189 -6.22 -12.31 1.50
CA TRP A 189 -7.45 -12.36 2.30
C TRP A 189 -8.42 -11.22 1.96
N VAL A 190 -7.94 -9.98 1.85
CA VAL A 190 -8.79 -8.86 1.44
C VAL A 190 -9.38 -9.11 0.05
N THR A 191 -8.57 -9.59 -0.90
CA THR A 191 -9.02 -9.95 -2.26
C THR A 191 -10.14 -11.00 -2.24
N ALA A 192 -9.95 -12.08 -1.48
CA ALA A 192 -10.94 -13.15 -1.36
C ALA A 192 -12.26 -12.65 -0.78
N THR A 193 -12.21 -11.73 0.18
CA THR A 193 -13.39 -11.15 0.83
C THR A 193 -14.17 -10.25 -0.13
N ILE A 194 -13.47 -9.43 -0.93
CA ILE A 194 -14.09 -8.63 -1.99
C ILE A 194 -14.82 -9.52 -2.99
N LEU A 195 -14.19 -10.62 -3.44
CA LEU A 195 -14.80 -11.55 -4.39
C LEU A 195 -16.05 -12.24 -3.81
N ARG A 196 -16.03 -12.59 -2.52
CA ARG A 196 -17.17 -13.21 -1.84
C ARG A 196 -18.38 -12.27 -1.78
N TYR A 197 -18.17 -11.00 -1.43
CA TYR A 197 -19.27 -10.03 -1.38
C TYR A 197 -19.75 -9.59 -2.76
N ARG A 198 -18.88 -9.61 -3.78
CA ARG A 198 -19.28 -9.38 -5.17
C ARG A 198 -20.18 -10.49 -5.72
N LYS A 199 -19.95 -11.76 -5.33
CA LYS A 199 -20.83 -12.88 -5.69
C LYS A 199 -22.19 -12.81 -5.00
N ALA A 200 -22.23 -12.47 -3.71
CA ALA A 200 -23.48 -12.34 -2.96
C ALA A 200 -24.47 -11.37 -3.66
N LYS A 201 -23.99 -10.19 -4.06
CA LYS A 201 -24.80 -9.15 -4.75
C LYS A 201 -25.26 -9.52 -6.17
N LYS A 202 -24.77 -10.62 -6.75
CA LYS A 202 -25.14 -11.10 -8.09
C LYS A 202 -26.23 -12.18 -8.07
N THR A 203 -26.61 -12.64 -6.88
CA THR A 203 -27.54 -13.76 -6.66
C THR A 203 -28.85 -13.30 -6.00
N ASP A 204 -28.93 -12.02 -5.64
CA ASP A 204 -30.15 -11.29 -5.27
C ASP A 204 -30.60 -10.45 -6.47
#